data_AF-A0A1Q5UB46-F1
#
_entry.id   AF-A0A1Q5UB46-F1
#
_cell.length_a   1.000
_cell.length_b   1.000
_cell.length_c   1.000
_cell.angle_alpha   90.00
_cell.angle_beta   90.00
_cell.angle_gamma   90.00
#
_symmetry.space_group_name_H-M   'P 1'
#
loop_
_entity.id
_entity.type
_entity.pdbx_description
1 polymer ?
#
loop_
_entity_poly.entity_id
_entity_poly.type
_entity_poly.pdbx_seq_one_letter_code
_entity_poly.pdbx_strand_id
1 'polypeptide(L)'
;MFAFFAGGMSLSSIQLAMLNLTTIENINRHSVVWTLAIRVPDHMLDRLWATESPWAPTFRMVSYPLQPPTSPSEPQTTSPSPEERHVFAILHTLPGENPFSLGSNLKNLQQVMGHSIIDWLIPLKHSPCADHSSSESAFALGPVVTRLKQEAGLVPAPAPVSGNGAVSRPPSAHTTRSRRGKDRS
;
A
#
# COMPACT_ATOMS: atom_id res chain seq x y z
N MET A 1 -8.41 -40.47 9.21
CA MET A 1 -7.71 -39.88 8.05
C MET A 1 -8.29 -38.51 7.67
N PHE A 2 -9.60 -38.42 7.39
CA PHE A 2 -10.25 -37.17 6.96
C PHE A 2 -10.03 -35.97 7.90
N ALA A 3 -10.29 -36.13 9.21
CA ALA A 3 -10.18 -35.03 10.17
C ALA A 3 -8.76 -34.42 10.26
N PHE A 4 -7.71 -35.25 10.19
CA PHE A 4 -6.33 -34.77 10.20
C PHE A 4 -5.98 -34.01 8.93
N PHE A 5 -6.42 -34.51 7.77
CA PHE A 5 -6.21 -33.85 6.49
C PHE A 5 -6.95 -32.50 6.42
N ALA A 6 -8.26 -32.52 6.71
CA ALA A 6 -9.08 -31.31 6.71
C ALA A 6 -8.59 -30.30 7.77
N GLY A 7 -8.20 -30.76 8.95
CA GLY A 7 -7.63 -29.92 10.00
C GLY A 7 -6.32 -29.25 9.58
N GLY A 8 -5.40 -29.99 8.94
CA GLY A 8 -4.14 -29.43 8.44
C GLY A 8 -4.35 -28.37 7.36
N MET A 9 -5.27 -28.62 6.43
CA MET A 9 -5.64 -27.65 5.40
C MET A 9 -6.35 -26.42 6.01
N SER A 10 -7.27 -26.62 6.95
CA SER A 10 -8.00 -25.53 7.61
C SER A 10 -7.04 -24.62 8.39
N LEU A 11 -6.10 -25.20 9.12
CA LEU A 11 -5.10 -24.42 9.86
C LEU A 11 -4.21 -23.61 8.91
N SER A 12 -3.83 -24.21 7.78
CA SER A 12 -3.07 -23.53 6.73
C SER A 12 -3.86 -22.36 6.13
N SER A 13 -5.15 -22.54 5.85
CA SER A 13 -6.04 -21.48 5.37
C SER A 13 -6.22 -20.35 6.39
N ILE A 14 -6.38 -20.68 7.67
CA ILE A 14 -6.47 -19.68 8.74
C ILE A 14 -5.15 -18.91 8.86
N GLN A 15 -3.99 -19.60 8.78
CA GLN A 15 -2.68 -18.95 8.80
C GLN A 15 -2.53 -17.96 7.64
N LEU A 16 -2.96 -18.33 6.44
CA LEU A 16 -2.97 -17.46 5.26
C LEU A 16 -3.87 -16.24 5.48
N ALA A 17 -5.08 -16.43 6.01
CA ALA A 17 -5.99 -15.34 6.36
C ALA A 17 -5.41 -14.38 7.40
N MET A 18 -4.73 -14.89 8.43
CA MET A 18 -4.04 -14.07 9.42
C MET A 18 -2.91 -13.22 8.81
N LEU A 19 -2.28 -13.69 7.74
CA LEU A 19 -1.21 -12.94 7.05
C LEU A 19 -1.74 -12.06 5.90
N ASN A 20 -3.04 -12.13 5.63
CA ASN A 20 -3.69 -11.58 4.43
C ASN A 20 -2.92 -11.96 3.14
N LEU A 21 -2.63 -13.25 3.02
CA LEU A 21 -1.94 -13.85 1.88
C LEU A 21 -2.84 -14.87 1.21
N THR A 22 -2.76 -14.93 -0.11
CA THR A 22 -3.31 -16.05 -0.87
C THR A 22 -2.33 -17.23 -0.90
N THR A 23 -2.82 -18.41 -1.25
CA THR A 23 -1.98 -19.60 -1.42
C THR A 23 -0.86 -19.38 -2.45
N ILE A 24 -1.14 -18.62 -3.51
CA ILE A 24 -0.17 -18.31 -4.58
C ILE A 24 0.92 -17.37 -4.05
N GLU A 25 0.53 -16.32 -3.34
CA GLU A 25 1.46 -15.36 -2.77
C GLU A 25 2.38 -16.00 -1.72
N ASN A 26 1.87 -16.97 -0.96
CA ASN A 26 2.63 -17.65 0.07
C ASN A 26 3.88 -18.38 -0.45
N ILE A 27 3.88 -18.82 -1.73
CA ILE A 27 5.00 -19.55 -2.34
C ILE A 27 6.28 -18.71 -2.34
N ASN A 28 6.16 -17.41 -2.67
CA ASN A 28 7.31 -16.51 -2.75
C ASN A 28 7.17 -15.24 -1.89
N ARG A 29 6.45 -15.36 -0.78
CA ARG A 29 6.10 -14.21 0.07
C ARG A 29 7.29 -13.45 0.64
N HIS A 30 8.47 -14.05 0.71
CA HIS A 30 9.66 -13.43 1.29
C HIS A 30 10.50 -12.64 0.29
N SER A 31 10.29 -12.83 -1.02
CA SER A 31 11.05 -12.10 -2.06
C SER A 31 10.18 -11.39 -3.08
N VAL A 32 8.86 -11.54 -3.02
CA VAL A 32 7.93 -10.82 -3.88
C VAL A 32 8.06 -9.32 -3.67
N VAL A 33 8.12 -8.59 -4.79
CA VAL A 33 8.08 -7.12 -4.84
C VAL A 33 6.77 -6.74 -5.52
N TRP A 34 5.94 -5.99 -4.80
CA TRP A 34 4.66 -5.53 -5.34
C TRP A 34 4.85 -4.22 -6.07
N THR A 35 4.16 -4.08 -7.21
CA THR A 35 4.12 -2.83 -7.97
C THR A 35 2.73 -2.23 -7.82
N LEU A 36 2.66 -1.04 -7.25
CA LEU A 36 1.42 -0.33 -6.94
C LEU A 36 1.30 0.91 -7.80
N ALA A 37 0.13 1.10 -8.42
CA ALA A 37 -0.23 2.33 -9.10
C ALA A 37 -1.07 3.18 -8.14
N ILE A 38 -0.48 4.25 -7.61
CA ILE A 38 -1.14 5.13 -6.65
C ILE A 38 -1.57 6.41 -7.35
N ARG A 39 -2.85 6.78 -7.26
CA ARG A 39 -3.34 8.04 -7.84
C ARG A 39 -2.61 9.24 -7.21
N VAL A 40 -2.05 10.10 -8.05
CA VAL A 40 -1.45 11.37 -7.64
C VAL A 40 -2.57 12.38 -7.37
N PRO A 41 -2.56 13.09 -6.23
CA PRO A 41 -3.56 14.12 -5.96
C PRO A 41 -3.52 15.28 -6.96
N ASP A 42 -4.69 15.80 -7.33
CA ASP A 42 -4.84 16.86 -8.36
C ASP A 42 -4.07 18.15 -8.00
N HIS A 43 -4.04 18.53 -6.71
CA HIS A 43 -3.27 19.69 -6.24
C HIS A 43 -1.74 19.56 -6.43
N MET A 44 -1.21 18.34 -6.52
CA MET A 44 0.20 18.10 -6.84
C MET A 44 0.45 18.08 -8.34
N LEU A 45 -0.55 17.66 -9.12
CA LEU A 45 -0.51 17.71 -10.57
C LEU A 45 -0.38 19.15 -11.07
N ASP A 46 -1.13 20.09 -10.51
CA ASP A 46 -1.00 21.52 -10.85
C ASP A 46 0.43 22.04 -10.65
N ARG A 47 1.12 21.56 -9.60
CA ARG A 47 2.52 21.92 -9.34
C ARG A 47 3.51 21.24 -10.28
N LEU A 48 3.23 20.02 -10.72
CA LEU A 48 4.08 19.28 -11.66
C LEU A 48 4.00 19.87 -13.08
N TRP A 49 2.82 20.35 -13.48
CA TRP A 49 2.59 20.93 -14.80
C TRP A 49 2.81 22.44 -14.86
N ALA A 50 2.85 23.14 -13.72
CA ALA A 50 3.34 24.52 -13.64
C ALA A 50 4.83 24.54 -14.00
N THR A 51 5.11 25.09 -15.18
CA THR A 51 6.31 25.07 -16.04
C THR A 51 7.72 25.10 -15.41
N GLU A 52 7.93 25.26 -14.12
CA GLU A 52 9.26 25.46 -13.50
C GLU A 52 9.36 24.89 -12.07
N SER A 53 8.75 23.73 -11.78
CA SER A 53 8.89 23.12 -10.44
C SER A 53 10.20 22.30 -10.32
N PRO A 54 11.09 22.59 -9.35
CA PRO A 54 12.31 21.80 -9.10
C PRO A 54 12.06 20.35 -8.63
N TRP A 55 10.80 19.98 -8.41
CA TRP A 55 10.42 18.67 -7.91
C TRP A 55 10.25 17.69 -9.09
N ALA A 56 11.37 17.20 -9.61
CA ALA A 56 11.35 16.05 -10.52
C ALA A 56 10.86 14.81 -9.73
N PRO A 57 9.80 14.13 -10.19
CA PRO A 57 9.31 12.92 -9.54
C PRO A 57 10.44 11.88 -9.47
N THR A 58 10.72 11.36 -8.28
CA THR A 58 11.69 10.26 -8.08
C THR A 58 11.13 8.91 -8.51
N PHE A 59 9.88 8.88 -8.96
CA PHE A 59 9.13 7.68 -9.33
C PHE A 59 8.51 7.83 -10.71
N ARG A 60 8.23 6.69 -11.35
CA ARG A 60 7.61 6.65 -12.68
C ARG A 60 6.13 7.03 -12.58
N MET A 61 5.65 7.89 -13.47
CA MET A 61 4.22 8.25 -13.55
C MET A 61 3.59 7.76 -14.85
N VAL A 62 2.31 7.42 -14.80
CA VAL A 62 1.49 7.01 -15.95
C VAL A 62 0.17 7.78 -15.92
N SER A 63 -0.24 8.37 -17.04
CA SER A 63 -1.53 9.05 -17.16
C SER A 63 -2.53 8.21 -17.95
N TYR A 64 -3.79 8.18 -17.50
CA TYR A 64 -4.92 7.58 -18.17
C TYR A 64 -6.00 8.64 -18.49
N PRO A 65 -6.80 8.45 -19.56
CA PRO A 65 -6.68 7.39 -20.56
C PRO A 65 -5.39 7.51 -21.40
N LEU A 66 -4.86 6.38 -21.90
CA LEU A 66 -3.70 6.40 -22.80
C LEU A 66 -4.13 7.05 -24.12
N GLN A 67 -3.40 8.06 -24.58
CA GLN A 67 -3.65 8.65 -25.89
C GLN A 67 -3.39 7.59 -26.96
N PRO A 68 -4.35 7.34 -27.89
CA PRO A 68 -4.09 6.44 -29.00
C PRO A 68 -2.94 6.98 -29.85
N PRO A 69 -2.08 6.11 -30.42
CA PRO A 69 -1.02 6.56 -31.32
C PRO A 69 -1.66 7.30 -32.50
N THR A 70 -1.34 8.58 -32.65
CA THR A 70 -1.83 9.44 -33.73
C THR A 70 -1.47 8.83 -35.08
N SER A 71 -2.48 8.28 -35.77
CA SER A 71 -2.39 8.04 -37.21
C SER A 71 -2.44 9.40 -37.93
N PRO A 72 -1.62 9.64 -38.95
CA PRO A 72 -1.44 10.97 -39.54
C PRO A 72 -2.63 11.52 -40.36
N SER A 73 -3.84 10.96 -40.23
CA SER A 73 -4.99 11.32 -41.07
C SER A 73 -6.31 11.28 -40.32
N GLU A 74 -6.51 12.11 -39.29
CA GLU A 74 -7.87 12.49 -38.88
C GLU A 74 -7.87 13.81 -38.07
N PRO A 75 -8.75 14.78 -38.39
CA PRO A 75 -8.86 16.02 -37.63
C PRO A 75 -9.33 15.77 -36.19
N GLN A 76 -8.45 16.10 -35.25
CA GLN A 76 -8.63 15.98 -33.82
C GLN A 76 -9.84 16.80 -33.35
N THR A 77 -10.94 16.12 -33.00
CA THR A 77 -12.05 16.72 -32.25
C THR A 77 -12.44 15.85 -31.07
N THR A 78 -11.48 15.48 -30.22
CA THR A 78 -11.76 15.09 -28.83
C THR A 78 -10.50 15.34 -28.01
N SER A 79 -10.25 16.60 -27.65
CA SER A 79 -9.34 16.90 -26.55
C SER A 79 -9.97 16.32 -25.28
N PRO A 80 -9.34 15.36 -24.56
CA PRO A 80 -9.84 14.98 -23.26
C PRO A 80 -9.85 16.23 -22.38
N SER A 81 -11.01 16.54 -21.79
CA SER A 81 -11.15 17.57 -20.78
C SER A 81 -10.08 17.35 -19.69
N PRO A 82 -9.45 18.42 -19.15
CA PRO A 82 -8.55 18.31 -18.00
C PRO A 82 -9.15 17.54 -16.81
N GLU A 83 -10.48 17.48 -16.71
CA GLU A 83 -11.21 16.82 -15.62
C GLU A 83 -11.13 15.27 -15.64
N GLU A 84 -10.73 14.64 -16.75
CA GLU A 84 -10.73 13.17 -16.88
C GLU A 84 -9.31 12.56 -16.90
N ARG A 85 -8.26 13.38 -16.72
CA ARG A 85 -6.88 12.89 -16.76
C ARG A 85 -6.42 12.42 -15.38
N HIS A 86 -6.34 11.11 -15.18
CA HIS A 86 -5.83 10.52 -13.94
C HIS A 86 -4.36 10.14 -14.07
N VAL A 87 -3.52 10.68 -13.19
CA VAL A 87 -2.10 10.34 -13.13
C VAL A 87 -1.83 9.43 -11.95
N PHE A 88 -1.07 8.37 -12.19
CA PHE A 88 -0.70 7.37 -11.21
C PHE A 88 0.82 7.30 -11.06
N ALA A 89 1.28 7.31 -9.82
CA ALA A 89 2.64 7.01 -9.42
C ALA A 89 2.83 5.49 -9.34
N ILE A 90 3.85 4.96 -10.00
CA ILE A 90 4.23 3.55 -9.93
C ILE A 90 5.28 3.40 -8.83
N LEU A 91 4.87 2.80 -7.72
CA LEU A 91 5.71 2.56 -6.54
C LEU A 91 5.93 1.07 -6.33
N HIS A 92 7.08 0.72 -5.77
CA HIS A 92 7.46 -0.66 -5.49
C HIS A 92 7.63 -0.88 -4.00
N THR A 93 7.13 -2.00 -3.47
CA THR A 93 7.42 -2.40 -2.09
C THR A 93 8.85 -2.92 -1.95
N LEU A 94 9.34 -3.06 -0.72
CA LEU A 94 10.55 -3.84 -0.47
C LEU A 94 10.25 -5.34 -0.68
N PRO A 95 11.28 -6.16 -0.97
CA PRO A 95 11.13 -7.60 -1.07
C PRO A 95 10.52 -8.19 0.21
N GLY A 96 9.43 -8.92 0.05
CA GLY A 96 8.74 -9.62 1.13
C GLY A 96 7.75 -8.78 1.95
N GLU A 97 7.52 -7.52 1.58
CA GLU A 97 6.46 -6.71 2.17
C GLU A 97 5.10 -7.05 1.55
N ASN A 98 4.06 -7.12 2.39
CA ASN A 98 2.68 -7.32 1.94
C ASN A 98 1.90 -5.99 2.00
N PRO A 99 1.46 -5.42 0.86
CA PRO A 99 0.69 -4.18 0.84
C PRO A 99 -0.73 -4.33 1.41
N PHE A 100 -1.27 -5.54 1.49
CA PHE A 100 -2.60 -5.83 2.03
C PHE A 100 -2.59 -6.16 3.52
N SER A 101 -1.42 -6.31 4.14
CA SER A 101 -1.33 -6.59 5.57
C SER A 101 -1.67 -5.34 6.38
N LEU A 102 -2.74 -5.38 7.17
CA LEU A 102 -3.22 -4.28 8.00
C LEU A 102 -2.35 -4.03 9.26
N GLY A 103 -1.18 -4.68 9.34
CA GLY A 103 -0.20 -4.54 10.42
C GLY A 103 -0.48 -5.42 11.65
N SER A 104 -1.67 -6.02 11.77
CA SER A 104 -2.00 -6.97 12.82
C SER A 104 -2.71 -8.19 12.26
N ASN A 105 -2.25 -9.37 12.66
CA ASN A 105 -2.81 -10.65 12.20
C ASN A 105 -4.30 -10.78 12.51
N LEU A 106 -4.76 -10.19 13.62
CA LEU A 106 -6.18 -10.20 13.98
C LEU A 106 -7.01 -9.34 13.03
N LYS A 107 -6.51 -8.18 12.62
CA LYS A 107 -7.19 -7.32 11.64
C LYS A 107 -7.29 -7.99 10.28
N ASN A 108 -6.22 -8.67 9.87
CA ASN A 108 -6.21 -9.47 8.64
C ASN A 108 -7.25 -10.59 8.71
N LEU A 109 -7.31 -11.31 9.83
CA LEU A 109 -8.32 -12.37 10.03
C LEU A 109 -9.74 -11.80 10.04
N GLN A 110 -9.96 -10.65 10.66
CA GLN A 110 -11.26 -9.95 10.69
C GLN A 110 -11.75 -9.57 9.29
N GLN A 111 -10.86 -9.26 8.34
CA GLN A 111 -11.27 -9.00 6.96
C GLN A 111 -11.93 -10.21 6.30
N VAL A 112 -11.49 -11.42 6.65
CA VAL A 112 -12.04 -12.66 6.10
C VAL A 112 -13.25 -13.13 6.89
N MET A 113 -13.12 -13.17 8.22
CA MET A 113 -14.08 -13.82 9.11
C MET A 113 -15.19 -12.89 9.60
N GLY A 114 -14.97 -11.57 9.57
CA GLY A 114 -15.88 -10.61 10.18
C GLY A 114 -15.38 -10.06 11.52
N HIS A 115 -16.10 -9.06 12.02
CA HIS A 115 -15.73 -8.33 13.24
C HIS A 115 -16.21 -9.01 14.53
N SER A 116 -17.20 -9.91 14.43
CA SER A 116 -17.80 -10.60 15.57
C SER A 116 -17.56 -12.11 15.49
N ILE A 117 -17.28 -12.75 16.64
CA ILE A 117 -17.07 -14.20 16.74
C ILE A 117 -18.32 -14.99 16.29
N ILE A 118 -19.51 -14.42 16.45
CA ILE A 118 -20.77 -15.04 15.99
C ILE A 118 -20.80 -15.13 14.46
N ASP A 119 -20.28 -14.11 13.75
CA ASP A 119 -20.17 -14.13 12.29
C ASP A 119 -19.16 -15.19 11.82
N TRP A 120 -18.23 -15.61 12.68
CA TRP A 120 -17.24 -16.65 12.37
C TRP A 120 -17.85 -18.06 12.38
N LEU A 121 -18.86 -18.28 13.23
CA LEU A 121 -19.54 -19.57 13.38
C LEU A 121 -20.76 -19.71 12.46
N ILE A 122 -21.27 -18.60 11.93
CA ILE A 122 -22.51 -18.55 11.17
C ILE A 122 -22.25 -17.92 9.80
N PRO A 123 -22.25 -18.70 8.70
CA PRO A 123 -21.92 -18.22 7.35
C PRO A 123 -23.12 -17.52 6.68
N LEU A 124 -23.71 -16.53 7.35
CA LEU A 124 -24.86 -15.77 6.85
C LEU A 124 -24.48 -14.40 6.29
N LYS A 125 -23.31 -13.88 6.66
CA LYS A 125 -22.82 -12.57 6.20
C LYS A 125 -21.68 -12.73 5.23
N HIS A 126 -21.63 -11.80 4.28
CA HIS A 126 -20.51 -11.71 3.37
C HIS A 126 -19.25 -11.25 4.12
N SER A 127 -18.09 -11.82 3.75
CA SER A 127 -16.81 -11.41 4.32
C SER A 127 -16.55 -9.91 4.07
N PRO A 128 -16.07 -9.16 5.08
CA PRO A 128 -15.79 -7.73 4.94
C PRO A 128 -14.79 -7.38 3.83
N CYS A 129 -13.85 -8.27 3.51
CA CYS A 129 -12.87 -8.07 2.43
C CYS A 129 -13.49 -7.92 1.04
N ALA A 130 -14.76 -8.29 0.85
CA ALA A 130 -15.44 -8.18 -0.42
C ALA A 130 -16.30 -6.91 -0.55
N ASP A 131 -16.29 -6.05 0.46
CA ASP A 131 -16.79 -4.69 0.31
C ASP A 131 -15.75 -3.84 -0.42
N HIS A 132 -16.06 -3.46 -1.66
CA HIS A 132 -15.19 -2.67 -2.53
C HIS A 132 -15.70 -1.24 -2.69
N SER A 133 -16.43 -0.71 -1.71
CA SER A 133 -17.00 0.64 -1.74
C SER A 133 -15.98 1.79 -1.65
N SER A 134 -14.73 1.49 -1.29
CA SER A 134 -13.66 2.49 -1.19
C SER A 134 -13.24 3.00 -2.57
N SER A 135 -13.15 4.32 -2.71
CA SER A 135 -12.64 4.99 -3.91
C SER A 135 -11.11 4.97 -4.01
N GLU A 136 -10.41 4.62 -2.93
CA GLU A 136 -8.93 4.57 -2.91
C GLU A 136 -8.40 3.28 -3.53
N SER A 137 -9.03 2.16 -3.17
CA SER A 137 -8.64 0.82 -3.61
C SER A 137 -9.77 -0.16 -3.32
N ALA A 138 -9.83 -1.23 -4.11
CA ALA A 138 -10.84 -2.27 -3.97
C ALA A 138 -10.71 -3.02 -2.62
N PHE A 139 -9.47 -3.15 -2.11
CA PHE A 139 -9.18 -3.79 -0.82
C PHE A 139 -8.52 -2.80 0.13
N ALA A 140 -8.67 -3.01 1.45
CA ALA A 140 -7.99 -2.18 2.43
C ALA A 140 -6.46 -2.34 2.33
N LEU A 141 -5.75 -1.21 2.36
CA LEU A 141 -4.31 -1.16 2.23
C LEU A 141 -3.63 -0.99 3.58
N GLY A 142 -2.45 -1.58 3.69
CA GLY A 142 -1.66 -1.64 4.92
C GLY A 142 -0.73 -0.46 5.15
N PRO A 143 0.01 -0.48 6.28
CA PRO A 143 1.03 0.52 6.62
C PRO A 143 2.14 0.65 5.56
N VAL A 144 2.42 -0.42 4.82
CA VAL A 144 3.41 -0.42 3.73
C VAL A 144 3.03 0.62 2.66
N VAL A 145 1.76 0.68 2.27
CA VAL A 145 1.31 1.68 1.28
C VAL A 145 1.38 3.09 1.85
N THR A 146 1.05 3.25 3.14
CA THR A 146 1.18 4.54 3.82
C THR A 146 2.64 5.03 3.80
N ARG A 147 3.60 4.14 4.07
CA ARG A 147 5.03 4.43 3.96
C ARG A 147 5.42 4.80 2.53
N LEU A 148 5.02 4.01 1.53
CA LEU A 148 5.34 4.29 0.13
C LEU A 148 4.79 5.64 -0.34
N LYS A 149 3.55 5.96 0.04
CA LYS A 149 2.96 7.27 -0.24
C LYS A 149 3.75 8.40 0.44
N GLN A 150 4.18 8.20 1.68
CA GLN A 150 4.97 9.18 2.42
C GLN A 150 6.37 9.38 1.80
N GLU A 151 7.06 8.30 1.42
CA GLU A 151 8.36 8.32 0.77
C GLU A 151 8.31 8.99 -0.61
N ALA A 152 7.20 8.80 -1.34
CA ALA A 152 6.93 9.48 -2.60
C ALA A 152 6.42 10.93 -2.42
N GLY A 153 6.19 11.39 -1.20
CA GLY A 153 5.65 12.73 -0.93
C GLY A 153 4.19 12.92 -1.36
N LEU A 154 3.43 11.83 -1.54
CA LEU A 154 2.03 11.85 -1.98
C LEU A 154 1.03 12.20 -0.87
N VAL A 155 1.46 12.20 0.39
CA VAL A 155 0.61 12.54 1.55
C VAL A 155 0.94 13.97 2.00
N PRO A 156 -0.05 14.85 2.21
CA PRO A 156 0.17 16.13 2.87
C PRO A 156 0.76 15.87 4.27
N ALA A 157 1.76 16.64 4.68
CA ALA A 157 2.33 16.52 6.03
C ALA A 157 1.20 16.44 7.07
N PRO A 158 1.23 15.47 7.99
CA PRO A 158 0.13 15.27 8.93
C PRO A 158 -0.11 16.57 9.68
N ALA A 159 -1.33 17.10 9.60
CA ALA A 159 -1.73 18.25 10.40
C ALA A 159 -1.40 17.94 11.88
N PRO A 160 -0.78 18.87 12.63
CA PRO A 160 -0.51 18.64 14.04
C PRO A 160 -1.85 18.36 14.72
N VAL A 161 -1.93 17.20 15.35
CA VAL A 161 -3.11 16.76 16.09
C VAL A 161 -3.32 17.76 17.23
N SER A 162 -4.24 18.70 17.01
CA SER A 162 -4.66 19.66 18.04
C SER A 162 -5.51 18.90 19.04
N GLY A 163 -4.88 18.44 20.12
CA GLY A 163 -5.52 17.65 21.18
C GLY A 163 -4.60 17.53 22.38
N ASN A 164 -4.83 18.39 23.37
CA ASN A 164 -4.16 18.44 24.66
C ASN A 164 -3.94 17.05 25.29
N GLY A 165 -2.70 16.75 25.71
CA GLY A 165 -2.43 15.66 26.66
C GLY A 165 -1.04 15.04 26.57
N ALA A 166 -0.12 15.56 27.38
CA ALA A 166 1.06 14.88 27.93
C ALA A 166 2.14 14.32 26.97
N VAL A 167 3.22 15.11 26.90
CA VAL A 167 4.63 14.74 26.68
C VAL A 167 4.96 13.24 26.87
N SER A 168 5.58 12.64 25.85
CA SER A 168 6.56 11.56 26.01
C SER A 168 7.54 11.58 24.83
N ARG A 169 8.71 12.17 25.07
CA ARG A 169 9.86 12.26 24.17
C ARG A 169 10.41 10.85 23.86
N PRO A 170 10.64 10.46 22.59
CA PRO A 170 11.37 9.23 22.30
C PRO A 170 12.84 9.39 22.71
N PRO A 171 13.48 8.39 23.34
CA PRO A 171 14.87 8.49 23.74
C PRO A 171 15.77 8.41 22.50
N SER A 172 16.62 9.44 22.35
CA SER A 172 17.70 9.49 21.37
C SER A 172 18.61 8.28 21.52
N ALA A 173 18.68 7.43 20.50
CA ALA A 173 19.62 6.33 20.44
C ALA A 173 21.05 6.89 20.34
N HIS A 174 21.83 6.63 21.40
CA HIS A 174 23.24 6.93 21.49
C HIS A 174 24.02 6.29 20.35
N THR A 175 24.71 7.13 19.58
CA THR A 175 25.79 6.75 18.68
C THR A 175 26.99 6.26 19.50
N THR A 176 27.30 4.96 19.49
CA THR A 176 28.59 4.44 19.95
C THR A 176 29.55 4.33 18.77
N ARG A 177 30.31 5.40 18.57
CA ARG A 177 31.47 5.47 17.68
C ARG A 177 32.67 4.82 18.40
N SER A 178 33.01 3.58 18.05
CA SER A 178 34.29 2.98 18.43
C SER A 178 35.31 3.23 17.33
N ARG A 179 36.31 4.08 17.62
CA ARG A 179 37.57 4.18 16.88
C ARG A 179 38.69 3.98 17.89
N ARG A 180 39.51 2.93 17.72
CA ARG A 180 40.96 3.01 17.96
C ARG A 180 41.68 1.81 17.35
N GLY A 181 42.36 2.02 16.23
CA GLY A 181 43.56 1.26 15.89
C GLY A 181 44.77 1.93 16.53
N LYS A 182 45.84 1.14 16.78
CA LYS A 182 47.30 1.43 16.92
C LYS A 182 47.87 0.42 17.94
N ASP A 183 49.04 -0.20 17.85
CA ASP A 183 50.13 -0.37 16.88
C ASP A 183 50.94 -1.60 17.37
N ARG A 184 51.76 -2.15 16.47
CA ARG A 184 53.05 -2.85 16.66
C ARG A 184 53.54 -3.13 18.09
N SER A 185 53.94 -4.38 18.34
CA SER A 185 55.35 -4.74 18.61
C SER A 185 55.58 -6.25 18.46
#